data_AF-A0A370DBN8-F1
#
_entry.id   AF-A0A370DBN8-F1
#
_cell.length_a   1.000
_cell.length_b   1.000
_cell.length_c   1.000
_cell.angle_alpha   90.00
_cell.angle_beta   90.00
_cell.angle_gamma   90.00
#
_symmetry.space_group_name_H-M   'P 1'
#
loop_
_entity.id
_entity.type
_entity.pdbx_description
1 polymer ?
#
loop_
_entity_poly.entity_id
_entity_poly.type
_entity_poly.pdbx_seq_one_letter_code
_entity_poly.pdbx_strand_id
1 'polypeptide(L)'
;MTGSRITGICAIALAIILPINVAVAADRGVFSGKSVSQHNLTEWEKKKMTAEFKNKFSPSRPGEHTKLGSNPWKAKKAKKQQHNEKMLQLSNTWGHCREFSYKQRGQCYARGGDAYTCERYYDARVSHCDEKF
;
A
#
# COMPACT_ATOMS: atom_id res chain seq x y z
N MET A 1 -79.70 13.66 -2.87
CA MET A 1 -79.20 15.04 -3.09
C MET A 1 -78.50 15.41 -1.79
N THR A 2 -77.19 15.47 -1.65
CA THR A 2 -76.10 16.16 -2.35
C THR A 2 -74.84 15.27 -2.17
N GLY A 3 -73.89 15.08 -3.09
CA GLY A 3 -73.33 16.01 -4.05
C GLY A 3 -72.17 16.79 -3.41
N SER A 4 -70.95 16.22 -3.42
CA SER A 4 -69.74 16.91 -3.89
C SER A 4 -68.45 16.12 -3.63
N ARG A 5 -67.77 15.86 -4.74
CA ARG A 5 -66.34 15.53 -4.84
C ARG A 5 -65.52 16.74 -4.39
N ILE A 6 -64.29 16.53 -3.89
CA ILE A 6 -63.10 17.39 -4.12
C ILE A 6 -61.88 16.72 -3.46
N THR A 7 -61.01 16.24 -4.34
CA THR A 7 -59.54 16.24 -4.32
C THR A 7 -58.75 16.08 -3.01
N GLY A 8 -57.77 15.18 -3.06
CA GLY A 8 -56.62 15.18 -2.15
C GLY A 8 -55.59 14.14 -2.55
N ILE A 9 -54.81 14.44 -3.59
CA ILE A 9 -53.59 13.71 -3.98
C ILE A 9 -52.57 13.82 -2.83
N CYS A 10 -51.64 12.86 -2.77
CA CYS A 10 -50.39 12.84 -2.00
C CYS A 10 -50.44 12.20 -0.61
N ALA A 11 -50.24 10.88 -0.57
CA ALA A 11 -49.54 10.24 0.54
C ALA A 11 -48.73 9.03 0.06
N ILE A 12 -47.89 9.23 -0.98
CA ILE A 12 -46.75 8.32 -1.25
C ILE A 12 -45.48 9.12 -0.93
N ALA A 13 -45.17 9.23 0.35
CA ALA A 13 -43.93 9.84 0.82
C ALA A 13 -43.53 9.19 2.15
N LEU A 14 -43.24 7.89 2.12
CA LEU A 14 -42.67 7.16 3.26
C LEU A 14 -41.71 6.09 2.75
N ALA A 15 -40.69 6.52 1.99
CA ALA A 15 -39.59 5.67 1.57
C ALA A 15 -38.25 6.42 1.49
N ILE A 16 -38.06 7.49 2.27
CA ILE A 16 -36.80 8.25 2.28
C ILE A 16 -36.43 8.70 3.70
N ILE A 17 -36.35 7.79 4.67
CA ILE A 17 -35.58 8.06 5.90
C ILE A 17 -34.97 6.75 6.42
N LEU A 18 -33.95 6.26 5.71
CA LEU A 18 -32.87 5.54 6.38
C LEU A 18 -31.58 6.13 5.81
N PRO A 19 -30.91 7.07 6.50
CA PRO A 19 -29.52 7.33 6.20
C PRO A 19 -28.77 6.02 6.46
N ILE A 20 -28.22 5.46 5.40
CA ILE A 20 -27.29 4.35 5.39
C ILE A 20 -26.03 4.85 6.09
N ASN A 21 -26.08 4.96 7.43
CA ASN A 21 -24.94 5.28 8.28
C ASN A 21 -24.11 3.99 8.50
N VAL A 22 -23.69 3.33 7.42
CA VAL A 22 -22.58 2.37 7.48
C VAL A 22 -21.31 3.07 7.02
N ALA A 23 -20.87 4.05 7.81
CA ALA A 23 -19.55 4.66 7.63
C ALA A 23 -18.82 4.96 8.95
N VAL A 24 -19.31 4.45 10.09
CA VAL A 24 -18.67 4.67 11.40
C VAL A 24 -18.46 3.35 12.13
N ALA A 25 -17.71 2.44 11.50
CA ALA A 25 -17.25 1.22 12.16
C ALA A 25 -15.84 0.78 11.72
N ALA A 26 -15.06 1.63 11.06
CA ALA A 26 -13.66 1.36 10.73
C ALA A 26 -12.66 2.08 11.65
N ASP A 27 -13.12 3.03 12.47
CA ASP A 27 -12.23 3.94 13.22
C ASP A 27 -11.93 3.48 14.66
N ARG A 28 -12.39 2.28 15.05
CA ARG A 28 -11.92 1.58 16.27
C ARG A 28 -10.80 0.59 15.95
N GLY A 29 -9.91 0.97 15.02
CA GLY A 29 -8.75 0.19 14.64
C GLY A 29 -7.60 0.31 15.64
N VAL A 30 -6.47 -0.29 15.29
CA VAL A 30 -5.18 -0.25 16.02
C VAL A 30 -4.70 1.19 16.34
N PHE A 31 -5.25 2.19 15.65
CA PHE A 31 -4.97 3.61 15.83
C PHE A 31 -5.94 4.36 16.75
N SER A 32 -6.92 3.66 17.36
CA SER A 32 -7.93 4.30 18.21
C SER A 32 -7.28 5.07 19.38
N GLY A 33 -7.65 6.34 19.53
CA GLY A 33 -7.15 7.21 20.60
C GLY A 33 -5.74 7.80 20.38
N LYS A 34 -5.14 7.59 19.21
CA LYS A 34 -3.84 8.15 18.82
C LYS A 34 -4.03 9.32 17.86
N SER A 35 -3.22 10.37 17.99
CA SER A 35 -3.28 11.51 17.07
C SER A 35 -2.52 11.22 15.78
N VAL A 36 -2.93 11.81 14.66
CA VAL A 36 -2.25 11.69 13.35
C VAL A 36 -0.77 12.05 13.43
N SER A 37 -0.39 13.01 14.29
CA SER A 37 1.01 13.36 14.54
C SER A 37 1.84 12.23 15.14
N GLN A 38 1.23 11.33 15.93
CA GLN A 38 1.89 10.15 16.50
C GLN A 38 2.00 9.00 15.48
N HIS A 39 1.20 9.05 14.40
CA HIS A 39 1.21 8.05 13.33
C HIS A 39 2.35 8.29 12.34
N ASN A 40 2.95 9.48 12.33
CA ASN A 40 4.09 9.73 11.47
C ASN A 40 5.33 8.96 11.96
N LEU A 41 6.04 8.38 11.00
CA LEU A 41 7.39 7.88 11.26
C LEU A 41 8.30 9.05 11.62
N THR A 42 9.21 8.83 12.55
CA THR A 42 10.29 9.79 12.82
C THR A 42 11.24 9.85 11.62
N GLU A 43 12.05 10.91 11.51
CA GLU A 43 12.94 11.10 10.35
C GLU A 43 13.92 9.94 10.15
N TRP A 44 14.42 9.34 11.24
CA TRP A 44 15.31 8.18 11.14
C TRP A 44 14.56 6.93 10.61
N GLU A 45 13.31 6.73 11.00
CA GLU A 45 12.47 5.61 10.57
C GLU A 45 12.12 5.75 9.09
N LYS A 46 11.75 6.97 8.65
CA LYS A 46 11.51 7.28 7.24
C LYS A 46 12.76 7.00 6.41
N LYS A 47 13.94 7.44 6.88
CA LYS A 47 15.21 7.22 6.17
C LYS A 47 15.55 5.74 6.06
N LYS A 48 15.36 4.97 7.14
CA LYS A 48 15.55 3.52 7.15
C LYS A 48 14.60 2.83 6.16
N MET A 49 13.30 3.14 6.23
CA MET A 49 12.30 2.61 5.32
C MET A 49 12.67 2.95 3.87
N THR A 50 13.01 4.19 3.57
CA THR A 50 13.40 4.62 2.22
C THR A 50 14.63 3.86 1.72
N ALA A 51 15.60 3.57 2.60
CA ALA A 51 16.76 2.76 2.25
C ALA A 51 16.38 1.29 1.96
N GLU A 52 15.44 0.71 2.71
CA GLU A 52 14.89 -0.63 2.41
C GLU A 52 14.27 -0.67 1.00
N PHE A 53 13.47 0.35 0.65
CA PHE A 53 12.87 0.45 -0.68
C PHE A 53 13.91 0.69 -1.76
N LYS A 54 14.89 1.56 -1.52
CA LYS A 54 15.99 1.80 -2.46
C LYS A 54 16.74 0.50 -2.76
N ASN A 55 17.09 -0.27 -1.74
CA ASN A 55 17.81 -1.54 -1.94
C ASN A 55 16.98 -2.59 -2.69
N LYS A 56 15.65 -2.54 -2.56
CA LYS A 56 14.76 -3.55 -3.14
C LYS A 56 14.30 -3.21 -4.55
N PHE A 57 14.06 -1.93 -4.83
CA PHE A 57 13.47 -1.45 -6.08
C PHE A 57 14.42 -0.62 -6.94
N SER A 58 15.61 -0.23 -6.44
CA SER A 58 16.57 0.50 -7.30
C SER A 58 17.33 -0.45 -8.21
N PRO A 59 17.49 -0.10 -9.50
CA PRO A 59 18.41 -0.79 -10.36
C PRO A 59 19.81 -0.65 -9.79
N SER A 60 20.41 -1.79 -9.42
CA SER A 60 21.87 -1.87 -9.38
C SER A 60 22.33 -1.52 -10.78
N ARG A 61 22.97 -0.35 -10.96
CA ARG A 61 23.43 0.12 -12.27
C ARG A 61 24.18 -1.02 -12.98
N PRO A 62 23.78 -1.41 -14.19
CA PRO A 62 24.54 -2.39 -14.95
C PRO A 62 25.94 -1.82 -15.15
N GLY A 63 26.96 -2.50 -14.62
CA GLY A 63 28.33 -2.24 -15.02
C GLY A 63 28.44 -2.55 -16.50
N GLU A 64 28.87 -1.55 -17.27
CA GLU A 64 29.09 -1.54 -18.71
C GLU A 64 29.48 -2.94 -19.23
N HIS A 65 28.56 -3.58 -19.97
CA HIS A 65 28.74 -4.95 -20.44
C HIS A 65 29.84 -5.01 -21.50
N THR A 66 31.07 -5.30 -21.08
CA THR A 66 32.17 -5.59 -22.02
C THR A 66 31.87 -6.91 -22.76
N LYS A 67 31.99 -6.86 -24.09
CA LYS A 67 31.72 -7.96 -25.04
C LYS A 67 32.15 -9.34 -24.52
N LEU A 68 31.24 -10.30 -24.70
CA LEU A 68 31.36 -11.72 -24.38
C LEU A 68 32.67 -12.33 -24.89
N GLY A 69 33.67 -12.40 -24.01
CA GLY A 69 34.80 -13.31 -24.14
C GLY A 69 34.46 -14.70 -23.59
N SER A 70 35.12 -15.73 -24.12
CA SER A 70 34.97 -17.19 -23.89
C SER A 70 35.02 -17.70 -22.44
N ASN A 71 34.96 -16.83 -21.42
CA ASN A 71 35.04 -17.23 -20.03
C ASN A 71 33.64 -17.62 -19.47
N PRO A 72 33.41 -18.90 -19.11
CA PRO A 72 32.13 -19.38 -18.60
C PRO A 72 31.69 -18.68 -17.30
N TRP A 73 32.63 -18.18 -16.49
CA TRP A 73 32.31 -17.42 -15.28
C TRP A 73 31.73 -16.03 -15.59
N LYS A 74 32.21 -15.39 -16.68
CA LYS A 74 31.64 -14.11 -17.15
C LYS A 74 30.23 -14.31 -17.71
N ALA A 75 30.01 -15.39 -18.46
CA ALA A 75 28.67 -15.73 -18.97
C ALA A 75 27.67 -16.02 -17.83
N LYS A 76 28.08 -16.76 -16.78
CA LYS A 76 27.25 -17.00 -15.60
C LYS A 76 26.92 -15.70 -14.85
N LYS A 77 27.89 -14.80 -14.71
CA LYS A 77 27.69 -13.49 -14.07
C LYS A 77 26.71 -12.62 -14.86
N ALA A 78 26.85 -12.58 -16.19
CA ALA A 78 25.93 -11.86 -17.07
C ALA A 78 24.50 -12.41 -17.02
N LYS A 79 24.31 -13.74 -17.04
CA LYS A 79 22.97 -14.35 -16.87
C LYS A 79 22.34 -13.99 -15.52
N LYS A 80 23.12 -13.98 -14.45
CA LYS A 80 22.65 -13.57 -13.12
C LYS A 80 22.26 -12.08 -13.10
N GLN A 81 23.03 -11.22 -13.75
CA GLN A 81 22.70 -9.80 -13.88
C GLN A 81 21.40 -9.60 -14.67
N GLN A 82 21.26 -10.22 -15.84
CA GLN A 82 20.05 -10.14 -16.66
C GLN A 82 18.81 -10.65 -15.91
N HIS A 83 18.95 -11.75 -15.15
CA HIS A 83 17.88 -12.24 -14.28
C HIS A 83 17.52 -11.21 -13.20
N ASN A 84 18.51 -10.61 -12.54
CA ASN A 84 18.28 -9.58 -11.52
C ASN A 84 17.63 -8.33 -12.11
N GLU A 85 18.02 -7.90 -13.30
CA GLU A 85 17.41 -6.76 -14.01
C GLU A 85 15.96 -7.06 -14.38
N LYS A 86 15.66 -8.27 -14.87
CA LYS A 86 14.30 -8.69 -15.18
C LYS A 86 13.43 -8.75 -13.91
N MET A 87 13.96 -9.32 -12.83
CA MET A 87 13.27 -9.33 -11.53
C MET A 87 13.06 -7.92 -10.99
N LEU A 88 14.02 -7.03 -11.19
CA LEU A 88 13.90 -5.64 -10.80
C LEU A 88 12.77 -4.95 -11.59
N GLN A 89 12.72 -5.11 -12.91
CA GLN A 89 11.65 -4.55 -13.75
C GLN A 89 10.27 -5.04 -13.33
N LEU A 90 10.11 -6.34 -13.05
CA LEU A 90 8.87 -6.90 -12.50
C LEU A 90 8.53 -6.34 -11.12
N SER A 91 9.55 -6.18 -10.26
CA SER A 91 9.36 -5.68 -8.91
C SER A 91 9.09 -4.17 -8.86
N ASN A 92 9.49 -3.40 -9.86
CA ASN A 92 9.35 -1.95 -9.92
C ASN A 92 7.95 -1.54 -10.43
N THR A 93 6.91 -2.16 -9.88
CA THR A 93 5.51 -1.85 -10.17
C THR A 93 4.78 -1.50 -8.86
N TRP A 94 3.79 -0.61 -8.94
CA TRP A 94 2.98 -0.21 -7.78
C TRP A 94 2.37 -1.42 -7.04
N GLY A 95 1.85 -2.40 -7.79
CA GLY A 95 1.28 -3.61 -7.21
C GLY A 95 2.30 -4.43 -6.40
N HIS A 96 3.51 -4.60 -6.92
CA HIS A 96 4.57 -5.34 -6.23
C HIS A 96 5.13 -4.57 -5.02
N CYS A 97 5.12 -3.23 -5.09
CA CYS A 97 5.43 -2.35 -3.98
C CYS A 97 4.46 -2.57 -2.81
N ARG A 98 3.14 -2.54 -3.07
CA ARG A 98 2.12 -2.81 -2.06
C ARG A 98 2.16 -4.22 -1.50
N GLU A 99 2.38 -5.23 -2.35
CA GLU A 99 2.51 -6.61 -1.90
C GLU A 99 3.70 -6.78 -0.95
N PHE A 100 4.83 -6.11 -1.24
CA PHE A 100 5.96 -6.08 -0.33
C PHE A 100 5.61 -5.43 1.01
N SER A 101 4.92 -4.29 1.01
CA SER A 101 4.47 -3.62 2.23
C SER A 101 3.58 -4.53 3.08
N TYR A 102 2.66 -5.26 2.45
CA TYR A 102 1.80 -6.24 3.11
C TYR A 102 2.59 -7.40 3.72
N LYS A 103 3.56 -7.95 2.98
CA LYS A 103 4.47 -9.00 3.49
C LYS A 103 5.25 -8.51 4.71
N GLN A 104 5.74 -7.27 4.69
CA GLN A 104 6.46 -6.68 5.83
C GLN A 104 5.55 -6.52 7.06
N ARG A 105 4.29 -6.10 6.87
CA ARG A 105 3.29 -6.05 7.95
C ARG A 105 3.10 -7.43 8.59
N GLY A 106 2.88 -8.47 7.79
CA GLY A 106 2.76 -9.85 8.29
C GLY A 106 4.00 -10.33 9.05
N GLN A 107 5.20 -10.02 8.55
CA GLN A 107 6.45 -10.34 9.24
C GLN A 107 6.63 -9.58 10.55
N CYS A 108 6.15 -8.35 10.64
CA CYS A 108 6.17 -7.57 11.88
C CYS A 108 5.34 -8.26 12.97
N TYR A 109 4.12 -8.70 12.63
CA TYR A 109 3.29 -9.48 13.55
C TYR A 109 3.91 -10.83 13.93
N ALA A 110 4.46 -11.54 12.95
CA ALA A 110 5.09 -12.84 13.21
C ALA A 110 6.31 -12.76 14.16
N ARG A 111 6.99 -11.60 14.20
CA ARG A 111 8.10 -11.33 15.13
C ARG A 111 7.63 -10.85 16.51
N GLY A 112 6.33 -10.77 16.76
CA GLY A 112 5.77 -10.25 18.00
C GLY A 112 5.83 -8.73 18.11
N GLY A 113 5.88 -8.02 16.97
CA GLY A 113 5.81 -6.56 16.96
C GLY A 113 4.47 -6.05 17.48
N ASP A 114 4.51 -4.89 18.16
CA ASP A 114 3.30 -4.19 18.58
C ASP A 114 2.43 -3.83 17.37
N ALA A 115 1.12 -4.01 17.53
CA ALA A 115 0.18 -3.82 16.43
C ALA A 115 0.19 -2.39 15.92
N TYR A 116 0.24 -1.39 16.82
CA TYR A 116 0.29 0.01 16.44
C TYR A 116 1.53 0.32 15.59
N THR A 117 2.68 -0.20 16.00
CA THR A 117 3.93 -0.03 15.28
C THR A 117 3.89 -0.73 13.92
N CYS A 118 3.40 -1.96 13.84
CA CYS A 118 3.30 -2.70 12.59
C CYS A 118 2.38 -2.01 11.57
N GLU A 119 1.22 -1.51 12.01
CA GLU A 119 0.31 -0.77 11.14
C GLU A 119 0.89 0.58 10.72
N ARG A 120 1.48 1.33 11.65
CA ARG A 120 2.11 2.64 11.36
C ARG A 120 3.16 2.53 10.26
N TYR A 121 4.00 1.51 10.36
CA TYR A 121 5.02 1.21 9.36
C TYR A 121 4.44 0.63 8.06
N TYR A 122 3.27 0.01 8.10
CA TYR A 122 2.58 -0.44 6.89
C TYR A 122 2.01 0.75 6.12
N ASP A 123 1.28 1.65 6.79
CA ASP A 123 0.70 2.85 6.19
C ASP A 123 1.78 3.74 5.57
N ALA A 124 2.89 3.96 6.27
CA ALA A 124 4.01 4.72 5.73
C ALA A 124 4.61 4.09 4.46
N ARG A 125 4.68 2.76 4.40
CA ARG A 125 5.17 2.05 3.20
C ARG A 125 4.18 2.09 2.05
N VAL A 126 2.87 2.04 2.34
CA VAL A 126 1.82 2.20 1.32
C VAL A 126 1.86 3.62 0.75
N SER A 127 1.93 4.64 1.61
CA SER A 127 2.09 6.05 1.18
C SER A 127 3.33 6.22 0.30
N HIS A 128 4.45 5.59 0.67
CA HIS A 128 5.67 5.64 -0.14
C HIS A 128 5.49 4.98 -1.52
N CYS A 129 4.72 3.90 -1.62
CA CYS A 129 4.39 3.28 -2.91
C CYS A 129 3.51 4.20 -3.76
N ASP A 130 2.51 4.84 -3.16
CA ASP A 130 1.58 5.74 -3.85
C ASP A 130 2.28 7.05 -4.32
N GLU A 131 3.32 7.50 -3.63
CA GLU A 131 4.12 8.66 -4.03
C GLU A 131 5.16 8.35 -5.13
N LYS A 132 5.63 7.10 -5.20
CA LYS A 132 6.75 6.70 -6.07
C LYS A 132 6.34 6.16 -7.44
N PHE A 133 5.13 5.65 -7.58
CA PHE A 133 4.61 4.98 -8.77
C PHE A 133 3.26 5.55 -9.17
#